data_AF-A0A2S8FUP7-F1
#
_entry.id   AF-A0A2S8FUP7-F1
#
_cell.length_a   1.000
_cell.length_b   1.000
_cell.length_c   1.000
_cell.angle_alpha   90.00
_cell.angle_beta   90.00
_cell.angle_gamma   90.00
#
_symmetry.space_group_name_H-M   'P 1'
#
loop_
_entity.id
_entity.type
_entity.pdbx_description
1 polymer ?
#
loop_
_entity_poly.entity_id
_entity_poly.type
_entity_poly.pdbx_seq_one_letter_code
_entity_poly.pdbx_strand_id
1 'polypeptide(L)'
;MLGYLRQSTADQSRMIGPFLDDVDGKTPETGLTIANTDIQIMANGAAAAVKNSGGATHRANGEYSITFNATDTANVGELLVSVVVAGALPVRAKFVVLEEAVFDALLAAGAAAKVDLIDQPNAAAITTVLNGLLDGTDGVETDWTLRQLARIALALFAGNSTVGGTVFANPAGNKTRIQSSVSSGNRTVSNLDVS
;
A
#
# COMPACT_ATOMS: atom_id res chain seq x y z
N MET A 1 10.82 -20.35 -19.19
CA MET A 1 10.29 -20.13 -17.83
C MET A 1 9.91 -18.66 -17.70
N LEU A 2 8.71 -18.35 -17.22
CA LEU A 2 8.28 -17.00 -16.87
C LEU A 2 8.35 -16.87 -15.34
N GLY A 3 9.07 -15.88 -14.82
CA GLY A 3 9.16 -15.64 -13.36
C GLY A 3 8.82 -14.20 -13.00
N TYR A 4 8.32 -13.99 -11.78
CA TYR A 4 8.01 -12.66 -11.27
C TYR A 4 9.15 -12.13 -10.41
N LEU A 5 9.43 -10.84 -10.54
CA LEU A 5 10.40 -10.08 -9.76
C LEU A 5 9.69 -8.88 -9.12
N ARG A 6 10.08 -8.53 -7.91
CA ARG A 6 9.66 -7.32 -7.21
C ARG A 6 10.50 -6.15 -7.71
N GLN A 7 9.86 -5.02 -8.01
CA GLN A 7 10.56 -3.82 -8.49
C GLN A 7 11.61 -3.35 -7.47
N SER A 8 12.72 -2.78 -7.97
CA SER A 8 13.74 -2.07 -7.18
C SER A 8 14.25 -2.83 -5.95
N THR A 9 14.26 -4.16 -5.99
CA THR A 9 14.57 -5.00 -4.83
C THR A 9 15.86 -5.79 -5.03
N ALA A 10 16.72 -5.80 -4.01
CA ALA A 10 17.96 -6.55 -3.99
C ALA A 10 17.76 -8.06 -3.74
N ASP A 11 18.79 -8.85 -4.03
CA ASP A 11 18.91 -10.27 -3.66
C ASP A 11 17.82 -11.22 -4.21
N GLN A 12 17.25 -10.88 -5.36
CA GLN A 12 16.24 -11.70 -5.99
C GLN A 12 16.88 -12.79 -6.86
N SER A 13 17.07 -13.99 -6.30
CA SER A 13 17.70 -15.11 -7.02
C SER A 13 16.71 -15.90 -7.88
N ARG A 14 17.07 -16.19 -9.14
CA ARG A 14 16.30 -17.00 -10.09
C ARG A 14 17.22 -17.98 -10.81
N MET A 15 16.68 -19.13 -11.21
CA MET A 15 17.39 -20.11 -12.03
C MET A 15 17.23 -19.75 -13.51
N ILE A 16 18.30 -19.94 -14.28
CA ILE A 16 18.36 -19.80 -15.72
C ILE A 16 19.18 -20.95 -16.30
N GLY A 17 18.67 -21.54 -17.39
CA GLY A 17 19.23 -22.73 -17.98
C GLY A 17 18.14 -23.60 -18.63
N PRO A 18 18.49 -24.85 -18.99
CA PRO A 18 19.84 -25.41 -18.90
C PRO A 18 20.78 -24.80 -19.94
N PHE A 19 22.03 -24.57 -19.57
CA PHE A 19 23.13 -24.29 -20.49
C PHE A 19 23.66 -25.61 -21.05
N LEU A 20 23.69 -25.70 -22.37
CA LEU A 20 24.15 -26.88 -23.09
C LEU A 20 25.41 -26.53 -23.87
N ASP A 21 26.32 -27.48 -23.96
CA ASP A 21 27.57 -27.40 -24.74
C ASP A 21 27.28 -26.96 -26.19
N ASP A 22 28.09 -26.05 -26.72
CA ASP A 22 27.88 -25.45 -28.04
C ASP A 22 28.33 -26.34 -29.22
N VAL A 23 29.04 -27.43 -28.96
CA VAL A 23 29.48 -28.43 -29.94
C VAL A 23 28.38 -29.45 -30.19
N ASP A 24 27.74 -29.97 -29.14
CA ASP A 24 26.75 -31.04 -29.26
C ASP A 24 25.29 -30.61 -28.99
N GLY A 25 25.09 -29.42 -28.42
CA GLY A 25 23.78 -28.86 -28.10
C GLY A 25 22.94 -29.69 -27.14
N LYS A 26 23.57 -30.57 -26.35
CA LYS A 26 22.90 -31.59 -25.54
C LYS A 26 23.54 -31.80 -24.17
N THR A 27 24.87 -31.82 -24.09
CA THR A 27 25.57 -32.07 -22.83
C THR A 27 25.44 -30.84 -21.94
N PRO A 28 24.99 -30.98 -20.68
CA PRO A 28 24.94 -29.84 -19.78
C PRO A 28 26.34 -29.30 -19.52
N GLU A 29 26.54 -28.02 -19.78
CA GLU A 29 27.81 -27.37 -19.49
C GLU A 29 27.78 -26.83 -18.05
N THR A 30 28.70 -27.32 -17.23
CA THR A 30 28.68 -27.12 -15.76
C THR A 30 29.89 -26.34 -15.24
N GLY A 31 30.88 -26.08 -16.10
CA GLY A 31 32.12 -25.37 -15.79
C GLY A 31 32.13 -23.89 -16.19
N LEU A 32 31.00 -23.31 -16.61
CA LEU A 32 30.96 -21.91 -17.07
C LEU A 32 31.29 -20.92 -15.96
N THR A 33 32.18 -19.99 -16.30
CA THR A 33 32.34 -18.73 -15.55
C THR A 33 31.50 -17.68 -16.25
N ILE A 34 30.31 -17.41 -15.74
CA ILE A 34 29.38 -16.40 -16.29
C ILE A 34 29.55 -15.11 -15.50
N ALA A 35 30.19 -14.11 -16.10
CA ALA A 35 30.33 -12.78 -15.53
C ALA A 35 29.04 -11.96 -15.75
N ASN A 36 28.91 -10.83 -15.06
CA ASN A 36 27.77 -9.93 -15.29
C ASN A 36 27.78 -9.33 -16.70
N THR A 37 28.97 -9.13 -17.29
CA THR A 37 29.16 -8.64 -18.66
C THR A 37 28.60 -9.57 -19.73
N ASP A 38 28.48 -10.86 -19.42
CA ASP A 38 27.93 -11.88 -20.32
C ASP A 38 26.39 -11.93 -20.26
N ILE A 39 25.80 -11.21 -19.30
CA ILE A 39 24.37 -11.17 -19.05
C ILE A 39 23.81 -9.82 -19.49
N GLN A 40 22.98 -9.85 -20.52
CA GLN A 40 22.28 -8.68 -21.04
C GLN A 40 20.82 -8.67 -20.59
N ILE A 41 20.37 -7.52 -20.10
CA ILE A 41 18.99 -7.27 -19.70
C ILE A 41 18.33 -6.26 -20.65
N MET A 42 17.07 -6.50 -21.00
CA MET A 42 16.26 -5.68 -21.89
C MET A 42 14.88 -5.50 -21.24
N ALA A 43 14.70 -4.36 -20.58
CA ALA A 43 13.42 -4.01 -19.94
C ALA A 43 12.49 -3.36 -20.96
N ASN A 44 11.24 -3.83 -21.07
CA ASN A 44 10.19 -3.25 -21.91
C ASN A 44 10.61 -3.01 -23.38
N GLY A 45 11.42 -3.91 -23.94
CA GLY A 45 11.93 -3.79 -25.30
C GLY A 45 13.03 -2.73 -25.50
N ALA A 46 13.62 -2.21 -24.41
CA ALA A 46 14.77 -1.33 -24.47
C ALA A 46 16.00 -2.04 -25.08
N ALA A 47 16.99 -1.23 -25.47
CA ALA A 47 18.29 -1.73 -25.90
C ALA A 47 18.94 -2.59 -24.80
N ALA A 48 19.73 -3.58 -25.22
CA ALA A 48 20.43 -4.46 -24.31
C ALA A 48 21.42 -3.68 -23.43
N ALA A 49 21.27 -3.82 -22.12
CA ALA A 49 22.19 -3.28 -21.13
C ALA A 49 22.89 -4.42 -20.39
N VAL A 50 24.15 -4.21 -19.99
CA VAL A 50 24.86 -5.16 -19.13
C VAL A 50 24.19 -5.18 -17.76
N LYS A 51 24.02 -6.38 -17.21
CA LYS A 51 23.47 -6.56 -15.86
C LYS A 51 24.34 -5.86 -14.82
N ASN A 52 23.68 -5.13 -13.91
CA ASN A 52 24.36 -4.34 -12.89
C ASN A 52 24.85 -5.21 -11.72
N SER A 53 24.03 -6.19 -11.31
CA SER A 53 24.40 -7.21 -10.33
C SER A 53 25.52 -8.13 -10.81
N GLY A 54 26.05 -8.95 -9.89
CA GLY A 54 27.00 -10.02 -10.18
C GLY A 54 26.51 -11.06 -11.21
N GLY A 55 27.46 -11.93 -11.62
CA GLY A 55 27.27 -12.98 -12.61
C GLY A 55 26.39 -14.14 -12.14
N ALA A 56 26.54 -15.30 -12.78
CA ALA A 56 25.76 -16.51 -12.46
C ALA A 56 26.59 -17.54 -11.69
N THR A 57 25.92 -18.38 -10.90
CA THR A 57 26.55 -19.46 -10.13
C THR A 57 25.90 -20.79 -10.49
N HIS A 58 26.69 -21.80 -10.85
CA HIS A 58 26.19 -23.13 -11.17
C HIS A 58 25.41 -23.74 -9.99
N ARG A 59 24.30 -24.42 -10.29
CA ARG A 59 23.48 -25.14 -9.30
C ARG A 59 23.47 -26.64 -9.59
N ALA A 60 22.94 -27.06 -10.74
CA ALA A 60 22.87 -28.46 -11.12
C ALA A 60 22.53 -28.61 -12.61
N ASN A 61 23.04 -29.64 -13.29
CA ASN A 61 22.62 -30.02 -14.65
C ASN A 61 22.63 -28.86 -15.67
N GLY A 62 23.62 -27.98 -15.59
CA GLY A 62 23.71 -26.80 -16.46
C GLY A 62 22.73 -25.68 -16.10
N GLU A 63 22.01 -25.77 -14.98
CA GLU A 63 21.23 -24.66 -14.42
C GLU A 63 22.12 -23.76 -13.58
N TYR A 64 22.03 -22.45 -13.82
CA TYR A 64 22.75 -21.42 -13.08
C TYR A 64 21.78 -20.51 -12.35
N SER A 65 22.10 -20.10 -11.13
CA SER A 65 21.36 -19.05 -10.44
C SER A 65 21.95 -17.69 -10.76
N ILE A 66 21.08 -16.76 -11.14
CA ILE A 66 21.40 -15.33 -11.24
C ILE A 66 20.65 -14.59 -10.14
N THR A 67 21.28 -13.57 -9.56
CA THR A 67 20.65 -12.71 -8.56
C THR A 67 20.48 -11.31 -9.13
N PHE A 68 19.27 -10.77 -9.06
CA PHE A 68 18.96 -9.41 -9.50
C PHE A 68 19.02 -8.43 -8.33
N ASN A 69 19.36 -7.18 -8.63
CA ASN A 69 19.35 -6.09 -7.68
C ASN A 69 18.32 -5.01 -8.02
N ALA A 70 18.33 -3.94 -7.22
CA ALA A 70 17.41 -2.81 -7.40
C ALA A 70 17.58 -2.12 -8.76
N THR A 71 18.81 -2.00 -9.26
CA THR A 71 19.07 -1.37 -10.58
C THR A 71 18.59 -2.25 -11.73
N ASP A 72 18.80 -3.57 -11.64
CA ASP A 72 18.35 -4.51 -12.68
C ASP A 72 16.81 -4.57 -12.79
N THR A 73 16.10 -4.29 -11.69
CA THR A 73 14.64 -4.40 -11.56
C THR A 73 13.95 -3.05 -11.38
N ALA A 74 14.60 -1.94 -11.77
CA ALA A 74 14.07 -0.59 -11.56
C ALA A 74 12.79 -0.32 -12.37
N ASN A 75 12.67 -0.93 -13.56
CA ASN A 75 11.56 -0.71 -14.49
C ASN A 75 10.52 -1.83 -14.36
N VAL A 76 9.27 -1.47 -14.05
CA VAL A 76 8.10 -2.37 -14.07
C VAL A 76 7.79 -2.80 -15.51
N GLY A 77 7.45 -4.08 -15.70
CA GLY A 77 7.04 -4.65 -16.99
C GLY A 77 7.86 -5.87 -17.40
N GLU A 78 8.01 -6.12 -18.71
CA GLU A 78 8.74 -7.27 -19.24
C GLU A 78 10.26 -7.05 -19.04
N LEU A 79 10.95 -8.08 -18.53
CA LEU A 79 12.40 -8.12 -18.44
C LEU A 79 12.91 -9.35 -19.18
N LEU A 80 13.52 -9.13 -20.35
CA LEU A 80 14.21 -10.19 -21.08
C LEU A 80 15.66 -10.24 -20.65
N VAL A 81 16.14 -11.44 -20.33
CA VAL A 81 17.52 -11.73 -19.97
C VAL A 81 18.11 -12.64 -21.03
N SER A 82 19.27 -12.26 -21.58
CA SER A 82 20.01 -13.04 -22.56
C SER A 82 21.42 -13.26 -22.03
N VAL A 83 21.87 -14.50 -22.02
CA VAL A 83 23.23 -14.87 -21.60
C VAL A 83 23.93 -15.51 -22.79
N VAL A 84 25.10 -14.97 -23.12
CA VAL A 84 25.97 -15.50 -24.17
C VAL A 84 27.37 -15.62 -23.60
N VAL A 85 27.87 -16.83 -23.51
CA VAL A 85 29.20 -17.16 -22.98
C VAL A 85 29.81 -18.25 -23.86
N ALA A 86 31.13 -18.25 -24.02
CA ALA A 86 31.81 -19.26 -24.82
C ALA A 86 31.68 -20.66 -24.19
N GLY A 87 31.55 -21.69 -25.02
CA GLY A 87 31.42 -23.09 -24.58
C GLY A 87 29.97 -23.50 -24.28
N ALA A 88 28.99 -22.62 -24.46
CA ALA A 88 27.58 -22.96 -24.30
C ALA A 88 26.68 -22.23 -25.30
N LEU A 89 25.56 -22.86 -25.64
CA LEU A 89 24.52 -22.24 -26.44
C LEU A 89 23.90 -21.02 -25.71
N PRO A 90 23.50 -19.96 -26.45
CA PRO A 90 22.82 -18.81 -25.87
C PRO A 90 21.54 -19.19 -25.14
N VAL A 91 21.39 -18.72 -23.90
CA VAL A 91 20.18 -18.93 -23.10
C VAL A 91 19.43 -17.63 -22.92
N ARG A 92 18.11 -17.67 -23.12
CA ARG A 92 17.22 -16.53 -22.88
C ARG A 92 16.11 -16.89 -21.89
N ALA A 93 15.87 -15.99 -20.96
CA ALA A 93 14.78 -16.08 -20.00
C ALA A 93 13.95 -14.80 -20.01
N LYS A 94 12.66 -14.92 -19.71
CA LYS A 94 11.75 -13.79 -19.59
C LYS A 94 11.21 -13.73 -18.16
N PHE A 95 11.25 -12.54 -17.59
CA PHE A 95 10.67 -12.23 -16.30
C PHE A 95 9.69 -11.07 -16.44
N VAL A 96 8.83 -10.92 -15.43
CA VAL A 96 7.97 -9.75 -15.28
C VAL A 96 8.33 -9.08 -13.97
N VAL A 97 8.75 -7.82 -14.04
CA VAL A 97 8.94 -6.97 -12.88
C VAL A 97 7.58 -6.37 -12.53
N LEU A 98 7.10 -6.67 -11.33
CA LEU A 98 5.87 -6.13 -10.77
C LEU A 98 6.21 -5.02 -9.78
N GLU A 99 5.36 -4.00 -9.71
CA GLU A 99 5.42 -2.98 -8.68
C GLU A 99 5.40 -3.61 -7.28
N GLU A 100 6.13 -3.01 -6.33
CA GLU A 100 6.34 -3.58 -5.00
C GLU A 100 5.03 -3.96 -4.29
N ALA A 101 4.07 -3.04 -4.25
CA ALA A 101 2.77 -3.28 -3.62
C ALA A 101 1.99 -4.42 -4.29
N VAL A 102 2.05 -4.51 -5.62
CA VAL A 102 1.39 -5.57 -6.39
C VAL A 102 2.07 -6.91 -6.17
N PHE A 103 3.40 -6.95 -6.17
CA PHE A 103 4.16 -8.16 -5.87
C PHE A 103 3.84 -8.66 -4.46
N ASP A 104 3.84 -7.77 -3.47
CA ASP A 104 3.59 -8.12 -2.08
C ASP A 104 2.14 -8.62 -1.88
N ALA A 105 1.18 -8.01 -2.56
CA ALA A 105 -0.22 -8.45 -2.53
C ALA A 105 -0.46 -9.82 -3.18
N LEU A 106 0.35 -10.22 -4.17
CA LEU A 106 0.17 -11.46 -4.92
C LEU A 106 1.05 -12.63 -4.45
N LEU A 107 2.28 -12.33 -4.01
CA LEU A 107 3.36 -13.32 -3.87
C LEU A 107 4.06 -13.27 -2.51
N ALA A 108 3.84 -12.26 -1.66
CA ALA A 108 4.46 -12.25 -0.33
C ALA A 108 3.89 -13.36 0.56
N ALA A 109 4.68 -13.79 1.55
CA ALA A 109 4.22 -14.74 2.55
C ALA A 109 3.03 -14.15 3.33
N GLY A 110 1.91 -14.87 3.36
CA GLY A 110 0.69 -14.37 3.99
C GLY A 110 -0.07 -13.34 3.16
N ALA A 111 0.23 -13.21 1.87
CA ALA A 111 -0.52 -12.40 0.92
C ALA A 111 -2.02 -12.72 1.00
N ALA A 112 -2.78 -11.76 1.50
CA ALA A 112 -4.23 -11.74 1.43
C ALA A 112 -4.59 -10.69 0.38
N ALA A 113 -4.50 -11.05 -0.89
CA ALA A 113 -4.90 -10.17 -1.98
C ALA A 113 -6.34 -9.70 -1.74
N LYS A 114 -6.49 -8.48 -1.23
CA LYS A 114 -7.78 -7.81 -1.16
C LYS A 114 -7.83 -6.94 -2.42
N VAL A 115 -8.70 -7.30 -3.35
CA VAL A 115 -9.14 -6.34 -4.37
C VAL A 115 -9.96 -5.32 -3.61
N ASP A 116 -9.30 -4.27 -3.14
CA ASP A 116 -10.01 -3.15 -2.54
C ASP A 116 -10.65 -2.36 -3.67
N LEU A 117 -11.98 -2.32 -3.67
CA LEU A 117 -12.72 -1.44 -4.58
C LEU A 117 -12.66 0.03 -4.10
N ILE A 118 -12.11 0.27 -2.90
CA ILE A 118 -12.07 1.55 -2.20
C ILE A 118 -10.73 1.68 -1.43
N ASP A 119 -9.64 1.96 -2.14
CA ASP A 119 -8.26 2.14 -1.60
C ASP A 119 -8.17 3.17 -0.45
N GLN A 120 -9.14 4.10 -0.39
CA GLN A 120 -9.37 5.00 0.72
C GLN A 120 -10.83 5.45 0.66
N PRO A 121 -11.57 5.61 1.78
CA PRO A 121 -12.88 6.23 1.69
C PRO A 121 -12.72 7.60 1.03
N ASN A 122 -13.37 7.80 -0.13
CA ASN A 122 -13.17 8.98 -0.96
C ASN A 122 -13.39 10.24 -0.12
N ALA A 123 -12.29 10.90 0.24
CA ALA A 123 -12.31 12.06 1.11
C ALA A 123 -13.21 13.15 0.53
N ALA A 124 -13.23 13.32 -0.79
CA ALA A 124 -14.10 14.27 -1.47
C ALA A 124 -15.58 13.87 -1.37
N ALA A 125 -15.93 12.57 -1.47
CA ALA A 125 -17.31 12.11 -1.29
C ALA A 125 -17.79 12.27 0.15
N ILE A 126 -16.92 11.96 1.12
CA ILE A 126 -17.22 12.18 2.55
C ILE A 126 -17.41 13.67 2.83
N THR A 127 -16.52 14.55 2.37
CA THR A 127 -16.65 15.99 2.53
C THR A 127 -17.90 16.52 1.81
N THR A 128 -18.26 15.99 0.66
CA THR A 128 -19.48 16.39 -0.07
C THR A 128 -20.73 15.98 0.69
N VAL A 129 -20.80 14.77 1.24
CA VAL A 129 -21.93 14.32 2.08
C VAL A 129 -21.97 15.13 3.38
N LEU A 130 -20.81 15.41 4.00
CA LEU A 130 -20.70 16.24 5.19
C LEU A 130 -21.21 17.66 4.92
N ASN A 131 -20.77 18.30 3.84
CA ASN A 131 -21.21 19.65 3.48
C ASN A 131 -22.68 19.67 3.03
N GLY A 132 -23.15 18.67 2.29
CA GLY A 132 -24.53 18.61 1.82
C GLY A 132 -25.55 18.32 2.93
N LEU A 133 -25.16 17.56 3.95
CA LEU A 133 -26.05 17.22 5.06
C LEU A 133 -25.91 18.18 6.24
N LEU A 134 -24.72 18.75 6.46
CA LEU A 134 -24.34 19.42 7.70
C LEU A 134 -23.72 20.81 7.51
N ASP A 135 -23.66 21.30 6.26
CA ASP A 135 -23.13 22.60 5.89
C ASP A 135 -21.77 22.92 6.54
N GLY A 136 -20.84 21.97 6.40
CA GLY A 136 -19.48 22.09 6.94
C GLY A 136 -18.67 23.26 6.36
N THR A 137 -19.18 23.97 5.35
CA THR A 137 -18.56 25.17 4.75
C THR A 137 -18.97 26.44 5.48
N ASP A 138 -20.25 26.56 5.88
CA ASP A 138 -20.76 27.72 6.63
C ASP A 138 -20.69 27.55 8.16
N GLY A 139 -20.11 26.43 8.62
CA GLY A 139 -19.54 26.30 9.97
C GLY A 139 -20.48 26.73 11.09
N VAL A 140 -21.71 26.21 11.10
CA VAL A 140 -22.81 26.71 11.96
C VAL A 140 -22.46 26.80 13.45
N GLU A 141 -21.47 26.09 13.97
CA GLU A 141 -20.74 26.44 15.20
C GLU A 141 -19.37 25.73 15.15
N THR A 142 -18.28 26.43 14.78
CA THR A 142 -16.97 25.82 14.45
C THR A 142 -16.29 25.06 15.60
N ASP A 143 -16.73 25.27 16.84
CA ASP A 143 -16.12 24.67 18.04
C ASP A 143 -16.86 23.41 18.52
N TRP A 144 -18.01 23.08 17.93
CA TRP A 144 -18.95 22.08 18.46
C TRP A 144 -19.28 21.00 17.44
N THR A 145 -19.22 19.73 17.87
CA THR A 145 -19.68 18.62 17.05
C THR A 145 -21.22 18.59 16.97
N LEU A 146 -21.78 18.14 15.85
CA LEU A 146 -23.23 17.91 15.69
C LEU A 146 -23.84 17.04 16.79
N ARG A 147 -23.04 16.09 17.29
CA ARG A 147 -23.42 15.23 18.41
C ARG A 147 -23.62 16.03 19.69
N GLN A 148 -22.79 17.03 19.97
CA GLN A 148 -22.91 17.93 21.12
C GLN A 148 -24.14 18.84 20.96
N LEU A 149 -24.32 19.44 19.77
CA LEU A 149 -25.49 20.27 19.46
C LEU A 149 -26.80 19.51 19.65
N ALA A 150 -26.92 18.30 19.08
CA ALA A 150 -28.12 17.48 19.19
C ALA A 150 -28.44 17.07 20.64
N ARG A 151 -27.41 16.82 21.46
CA ARG A 151 -27.61 16.50 22.89
C ARG A 151 -28.11 17.69 23.69
N ILE A 152 -27.59 18.87 23.41
CA ILE A 152 -28.01 20.12 24.06
C ILE A 152 -29.44 20.45 23.67
N ALA A 153 -29.77 20.38 22.37
CA ALA A 153 -31.14 20.56 21.89
C ALA A 153 -32.11 19.55 22.53
N LEU A 154 -31.73 18.26 22.56
CA LEU A 154 -32.57 17.22 23.17
C LEU A 154 -32.78 17.46 24.67
N ALA A 155 -31.75 17.92 25.40
CA ALA A 155 -31.89 18.23 26.82
C ALA A 155 -32.78 19.46 27.06
N LEU A 156 -32.76 20.46 26.19
CA LEU A 156 -33.62 21.63 26.32
C LEU A 156 -35.10 21.28 26.09
N PHE A 157 -35.40 20.50 25.04
CA PHE A 157 -36.78 20.25 24.61
C PHE A 157 -37.44 19.03 25.26
N ALA A 158 -36.67 17.98 25.54
CA ALA A 158 -37.19 16.71 26.06
C ALA A 158 -36.43 16.22 27.30
N GLY A 159 -35.50 17.04 27.81
CA GLY A 159 -34.68 16.69 28.95
C GLY A 159 -35.40 16.81 30.28
N ASN A 160 -34.86 16.13 31.28
CA ASN A 160 -35.31 16.30 32.65
C ASN A 160 -34.81 17.65 33.18
N SER A 161 -35.74 18.56 33.45
CA SER A 161 -35.44 19.88 34.00
C SER A 161 -35.53 19.87 35.52
N THR A 162 -34.46 20.27 36.18
CA THR A 162 -34.39 20.35 37.64
C THR A 162 -34.00 21.75 38.11
N VAL A 163 -34.12 22.00 39.42
CA VAL A 163 -33.71 23.26 40.06
C VAL A 163 -34.37 24.49 39.39
N GLY A 164 -35.69 24.44 39.19
CA GLY A 164 -36.47 25.58 38.66
C GLY A 164 -36.07 25.99 37.24
N GLY A 165 -35.73 25.02 36.38
CA GLY A 165 -35.37 25.29 34.99
C GLY A 165 -33.96 25.82 34.80
N THR A 166 -33.06 25.64 35.77
CA THR A 166 -31.64 26.08 35.66
C THR A 166 -30.70 24.95 35.24
N VAL A 167 -31.18 23.70 35.30
CA VAL A 167 -30.45 22.50 34.91
C VAL A 167 -31.31 21.70 33.94
N PHE A 168 -30.75 21.34 32.79
CA PHE A 168 -31.37 20.43 31.82
C PHE A 168 -30.45 19.22 31.63
N ALA A 169 -30.93 18.05 32.03
CA ALA A 169 -30.27 16.78 31.81
C ALA A 169 -30.82 16.07 30.56
N ASN A 170 -30.18 14.98 30.15
CA ASN A 170 -30.78 14.09 29.15
C ASN A 170 -32.17 13.59 29.61
N PRO A 171 -33.02 13.06 28.71
CA PRO A 171 -34.37 12.61 29.09
C PRO A 171 -34.39 11.59 30.24
N ALA A 172 -33.34 10.78 30.38
CA ALA A 172 -33.18 9.83 31.47
C ALA A 172 -32.75 10.45 32.81
N GLY A 173 -32.37 11.74 32.86
CA GLY A 173 -31.94 12.46 34.07
C GLY A 173 -30.52 12.17 34.56
N ASN A 174 -29.78 11.27 33.90
CA ASN A 174 -28.49 10.76 34.38
C ASN A 174 -27.29 11.64 34.02
N LYS A 175 -27.46 12.61 33.11
CA LYS A 175 -26.36 13.47 32.68
C LYS A 175 -26.82 14.89 32.35
N THR A 176 -26.31 15.86 33.10
CA THR A 176 -26.52 17.28 32.85
C THR A 176 -25.88 17.70 31.52
N ARG A 177 -26.63 18.42 30.69
CA ARG A 177 -26.18 18.93 29.38
C ARG A 177 -26.14 20.45 29.30
N ILE A 178 -27.03 21.11 30.04
CA ILE A 178 -27.08 22.56 30.18
C ILE A 178 -27.21 22.86 31.67
N GLN A 179 -26.33 23.71 32.18
CA GLN A 179 -26.45 24.27 33.52
C GLN A 179 -26.22 25.76 33.46
N SER A 180 -27.12 26.51 34.09
CA SER A 180 -26.99 27.94 34.30
C SER A 180 -26.98 28.25 35.78
N SER A 181 -26.11 29.16 36.22
CA SER A 181 -26.23 29.79 37.53
C SER A 181 -27.12 31.02 37.42
N VAL A 182 -27.85 31.33 38.50
CA VAL A 182 -28.61 32.57 38.63
C VAL A 182 -27.85 33.46 39.60
N SER A 183 -27.48 34.66 39.15
CA SER A 183 -26.90 35.70 40.00
C SER A 183 -27.60 37.02 39.72
N SER A 184 -28.16 37.65 40.76
CA SER A 184 -28.88 38.92 40.67
C SER A 184 -29.98 38.97 39.58
N GLY A 185 -30.70 37.86 39.41
CA GLY A 185 -31.78 37.74 38.41
C GLY A 185 -31.34 37.37 36.99
N ASN A 186 -30.03 37.42 36.70
CA ASN A 186 -29.49 37.03 35.40
C ASN A 186 -29.06 35.56 35.41
N ARG A 187 -29.34 34.85 34.31
CA ARG A 187 -28.86 33.49 34.07
C ARG A 187 -27.56 33.55 33.29
N THR A 188 -26.52 32.95 33.84
CA THR A 188 -25.24 32.76 33.15
C THR A 188 -25.02 31.27 32.94
N VAL A 189 -24.82 30.85 31.69
CA VAL A 189 -24.56 29.45 31.38
C VAL A 189 -23.17 29.08 31.88
N SER A 190 -23.08 28.04 32.71
CA SER A 190 -21.83 27.61 33.32
C SER A 190 -21.30 26.29 32.74
N ASN A 191 -22.16 25.45 32.16
CA ASN A 191 -21.78 24.14 31.60
C ASN A 191 -22.62 23.80 30.36
N LEU A 192 -21.96 23.43 29.25
CA LEU A 192 -22.56 23.01 27.98
C LEU A 192 -21.90 21.72 27.48
N ASP A 193 -22.70 20.66 27.28
CA ASP A 193 -22.31 19.28 26.93
C ASP A 193 -20.97 18.80 27.50
N VAL A 194 -20.75 19.02 28.80
CA VAL A 194 -19.55 18.52 29.47
C VAL A 194 -19.59 16.99 29.44
N SER A 195 -18.56 16.41 28.82
CA SER A 195 -18.36 14.97 28.66
C SER A 195 -18.33 14.23 29.99
#